data_AF-A0A5N6ZLT2-F1
#
_entry.id   AF-A0A5N6ZLT2-F1
#
_cell.length_a   1.000
_cell.length_b   1.000
_cell.length_c   1.000
_cell.angle_alpha   90.00
_cell.angle_beta   90.00
_cell.angle_gamma   90.00
#
_symmetry.space_group_name_H-M   'P 1'
#
loop_
_entity.id
_entity.type
_entity.pdbx_description
1 polymer ?
#
loop_
_entity_poly.entity_id
_entity_poly.type
_entity_poly.pdbx_seq_one_letter_code
_entity_poly.pdbx_strand_id
1 'polypeptide(L)'
;MAHASSRTFIKHYRPRRHTGLQEVMCGIDPDEELSRAVTRMSRWIDKRRPRYLSDAEKASVEKDPELQSAMREQVELEDRYARTGDPALRALLEQQKRNVDNTRRRLRERRRKEIRRDFSRKQAVIDIERQLTGGAVNDEPAREVLRKEFAMPPEQIFLVETFFTWPTSDSLEDEWVRRNKATAAATQYCGFREGGPLRGRPKRPASDDETQVADPPAKKQKTQKRPTVSAWENKLAAIKEKVAAEKPSACFQCLKEYSDVYGVKRHFKTLHLQDRKCNFCDLSLQHEMHLRRHAQDVHRLLT
;
A
#
# COMPACT_ATOMS: atom_id res chain seq x y z
N MET A 1 8.90 -0.44 -30.88
CA MET A 1 9.03 -1.51 -29.86
C MET A 1 10.07 -1.05 -28.83
N ALA A 2 9.72 -0.93 -27.55
CA ALA A 2 10.57 -0.26 -26.55
C ALA A 2 11.69 -1.13 -25.94
N HIS A 3 11.90 -2.35 -26.45
CA HIS A 3 12.82 -3.33 -25.85
C HIS A 3 14.17 -3.49 -26.59
N ALA A 4 14.46 -2.67 -27.61
CA ALA A 4 15.72 -2.74 -28.35
C ALA A 4 16.95 -2.20 -27.58
N SER A 5 16.74 -1.55 -26.43
CA SER A 5 17.81 -0.93 -25.66
C SER A 5 17.92 -1.56 -24.27
N SER A 6 19.14 -1.96 -23.90
CA SER A 6 19.48 -2.41 -22.55
C SER A 6 19.15 -1.37 -21.48
N ARG A 7 19.12 -0.07 -21.83
CA ARG A 7 18.69 1.00 -20.92
C ARG A 7 17.24 0.84 -20.47
N THR A 8 16.36 0.37 -21.35
CA THR A 8 14.95 0.15 -20.99
C THR A 8 14.80 -1.01 -20.01
N PHE A 9 15.61 -2.06 -20.19
CA PHE A 9 15.70 -3.19 -19.25
C PHE A 9 16.23 -2.75 -17.88
N ILE A 10 17.31 -1.97 -17.84
CA ILE A 10 17.90 -1.44 -16.61
C ILE A 10 16.92 -0.51 -15.87
N LYS A 11 16.19 0.34 -16.61
CA LYS A 11 15.30 1.35 -16.03
C LYS A 11 13.98 0.77 -15.48
N HIS A 12 13.45 -0.27 -16.12
CA HIS A 12 12.10 -0.76 -15.82
C HIS A 12 12.05 -2.21 -15.31
N TYR A 13 13.09 -3.02 -15.57
CA TYR A 13 13.09 -4.46 -15.31
C TYR A 13 14.21 -4.94 -14.37
N ARG A 14 15.18 -4.10 -13.99
CA ARG A 14 16.19 -4.45 -12.96
C ARG A 14 15.48 -4.73 -11.62
N PRO A 15 15.48 -5.96 -11.10
CA PRO A 15 14.88 -6.26 -9.81
C PRO A 15 15.67 -5.54 -8.71
N ARG A 16 15.01 -4.61 -8.01
CA ARG A 16 15.59 -3.74 -6.96
C ARG A 16 15.88 -4.47 -5.64
N ARG A 17 16.34 -5.72 -5.66
CA ARG A 17 16.60 -6.47 -4.42
C ARG A 17 17.77 -7.42 -4.60
N HIS A 18 18.97 -6.92 -4.35
CA HIS A 18 19.92 -7.45 -3.35
C HIS A 18 20.90 -6.30 -3.05
N THR A 19 20.99 -5.88 -1.79
CA THR A 19 21.92 -4.83 -1.34
C THR A 19 23.32 -5.40 -1.22
N GLY A 20 24.31 -4.76 -1.84
CA GLY A 20 25.73 -5.05 -1.61
C GLY A 20 26.33 -6.16 -2.47
N LEU A 21 25.52 -6.98 -3.17
CA LEU A 21 26.07 -8.11 -3.93
C LEU A 21 26.93 -7.63 -5.11
N GLN A 22 26.52 -6.54 -5.76
CA GLN A 22 27.26 -5.98 -6.88
C GLN A 22 28.53 -5.26 -6.40
N GLU A 23 28.46 -4.56 -5.28
CA GLU A 23 29.58 -3.85 -4.67
C GLU A 23 30.65 -4.84 -4.17
N VAL A 24 30.22 -5.95 -3.56
CA VAL A 24 31.09 -7.07 -3.17
C VAL A 24 31.68 -7.79 -4.39
N MET A 25 30.88 -8.07 -5.42
CA MET A 25 31.36 -8.73 -6.65
C MET A 25 32.28 -7.84 -7.50
N CYS A 26 32.09 -6.52 -7.47
CA CYS A 26 32.83 -5.57 -8.30
C CYS A 26 33.93 -4.81 -7.54
N GLY A 27 34.12 -5.06 -6.23
CA GLY A 27 35.11 -4.37 -5.41
C GLY A 27 34.88 -2.86 -5.28
N ILE A 28 33.61 -2.43 -5.33
CA ILE A 28 33.21 -1.02 -5.23
C ILE A 28 32.81 -0.73 -3.78
N ASP A 29 33.10 0.47 -3.29
CA ASP A 29 32.67 0.88 -1.96
C ASP A 29 31.14 0.81 -1.82
N PRO A 30 30.62 0.23 -0.73
CA PRO A 30 29.18 0.06 -0.55
C PRO A 30 28.50 1.42 -0.37
N ASP A 31 27.43 1.65 -1.13
CA ASP A 31 26.57 2.82 -0.94
C ASP A 31 25.83 2.71 0.40
N GLU A 32 26.36 3.39 1.43
CA GLU A 32 25.80 3.39 2.77
C GLU A 32 24.40 4.04 2.82
N GLU A 33 24.13 5.04 1.99
CA GLU A 33 22.84 5.74 1.98
C GLU A 33 21.75 4.85 1.38
N LEU A 34 22.06 4.19 0.26
CA LEU A 34 21.18 3.19 -0.34
C LEU A 34 20.94 2.01 0.60
N SER A 35 21.99 1.51 1.25
CA SER A 35 21.91 0.43 2.23
C SER A 35 21.02 0.82 3.42
N ARG A 36 21.17 2.04 3.95
CA ARG A 36 20.29 2.59 5.00
C ARG A 36 18.85 2.78 4.51
N ALA A 37 18.64 3.21 3.27
CA ALA A 37 17.30 3.41 2.71
C ALA A 37 16.55 2.07 2.52
N VAL A 38 17.22 1.07 1.94
CA VAL A 38 16.63 -0.26 1.71
C VAL A 38 16.37 -0.99 3.03
N THR A 39 17.29 -0.92 3.99
CA THR A 39 17.09 -1.50 5.32
C THR A 39 15.97 -0.82 6.11
N ARG A 40 15.73 0.48 5.91
CA ARG A 40 14.55 1.17 6.48
C ARG A 40 13.24 0.67 5.88
N MET A 41 13.20 0.42 4.57
CA MET A 41 12.02 -0.11 3.89
C MET A 41 11.72 -1.55 4.30
N SER A 42 12.73 -2.43 4.31
CA SER A 42 12.55 -3.85 4.68
C SER A 42 12.03 -4.00 6.12
N ARG A 43 12.53 -3.15 7.03
CA ARG A 43 12.10 -3.06 8.43
C ARG A 43 10.63 -2.69 8.64
N TRP A 44 9.96 -2.11 7.64
CA TRP A 44 8.53 -1.79 7.70
C TRP A 44 7.66 -2.87 7.03
N ILE A 45 8.20 -3.51 5.99
CA ILE A 45 7.54 -4.58 5.23
C ILE A 45 7.36 -5.84 6.08
N ASP A 46 8.35 -6.17 6.92
CA ASP A 46 8.24 -7.34 7.80
C ASP A 46 7.15 -7.14 8.86
N LYS A 47 6.03 -7.88 8.70
CA LYS A 47 4.91 -7.90 9.64
C LYS A 47 5.26 -8.60 10.96
N ARG A 48 6.27 -9.48 10.98
CA ARG A 48 6.70 -10.22 12.17
C ARG A 48 7.43 -9.33 13.17
N ARG A 49 7.98 -8.20 12.69
CA ARG A 49 8.77 -7.28 13.52
C ARG A 49 7.91 -6.60 14.60
N PRO A 50 8.28 -6.69 15.89
CA PRO A 50 7.52 -6.09 16.98
C PRO A 50 7.35 -4.57 16.85
N ARG A 51 6.11 -4.11 16.70
CA ARG A 51 5.74 -2.69 16.56
C ARG A 51 5.37 -2.05 17.90
N TYR A 52 4.61 -2.78 18.69
CA TYR A 52 4.08 -2.37 19.99
C TYR A 52 4.57 -3.31 21.08
N LEU A 53 4.53 -2.83 22.33
CA LEU A 53 4.79 -3.67 23.50
C LEU A 53 3.53 -4.48 23.81
N SER A 54 3.69 -5.74 24.19
CA SER A 54 2.62 -6.55 24.77
C SER A 54 2.23 -6.00 26.15
N ASP A 55 1.06 -6.39 26.66
CA ASP A 55 0.60 -5.91 27.97
C ASP A 55 1.48 -6.43 29.11
N ALA A 56 2.02 -7.66 28.97
CA ALA A 56 3.02 -8.20 29.90
C ALA A 56 4.32 -7.39 29.90
N GLU A 57 4.78 -6.94 28.73
CA GLU A 57 5.97 -6.09 28.62
C GLU A 57 5.74 -4.69 29.19
N LYS A 58 4.55 -4.11 28.97
CA LYS A 58 4.16 -2.84 29.60
C LYS A 58 4.13 -2.99 31.12
N ALA A 59 3.56 -4.06 31.64
CA ALA A 59 3.53 -4.34 33.07
C ALA A 59 4.95 -4.52 33.66
N SER A 60 5.87 -5.14 32.91
CA SER A 60 7.28 -5.22 33.31
C SER A 60 7.94 -3.85 33.40
N VAL A 61 7.57 -2.90 32.53
CA VAL A 61 8.10 -1.52 32.59
C VAL A 61 7.53 -0.77 33.79
N GLU A 62 6.26 -0.98 34.13
CA GLU A 62 5.68 -0.35 35.33
C GLU A 62 6.36 -0.82 36.62
N LYS A 63 6.92 -2.04 36.65
CA LYS A 63 7.68 -2.58 37.79
C LYS A 63 9.12 -2.05 37.90
N ASP A 64 9.59 -1.21 36.97
CA ASP A 64 10.96 -0.68 36.99
C ASP A 64 11.19 0.19 38.24
N PRO A 65 12.31 0.01 38.98
CA PRO A 65 12.55 0.71 40.24
C PRO A 65 12.64 2.23 40.07
N GLU A 66 13.09 2.72 38.91
CA GLU A 66 13.16 4.15 38.64
C GLU A 66 11.76 4.77 38.55
N LEU A 67 10.84 4.10 37.84
CA LEU A 67 9.46 4.56 37.70
C LEU A 67 8.69 4.42 39.01
N GLN A 68 8.88 3.33 39.74
CA GLN A 68 8.27 3.13 41.06
C GLN A 68 8.73 4.19 42.08
N SER A 69 9.99 4.61 42.03
CA SER A 69 10.49 5.68 42.91
C SER A 69 9.86 7.02 42.57
N ALA A 70 9.78 7.37 41.28
CA ALA A 70 9.12 8.60 40.83
C ALA A 70 7.61 8.63 41.19
N MET A 71 6.93 7.48 41.13
CA MET A 71 5.53 7.34 41.54
C MET A 71 5.35 7.49 43.06
N ARG A 72 6.27 6.94 43.86
CA ARG A 72 6.26 7.12 45.33
C ARG A 72 6.43 8.59 45.73
N GLU A 73 7.40 9.28 45.13
CA GLU A 73 7.60 10.72 45.32
C GLU A 73 6.36 11.53 44.94
N GLN A 74 5.63 11.13 43.89
CA GLN A 74 4.38 11.78 43.52
C GLN A 74 3.33 11.64 44.64
N VAL A 75 3.13 10.43 45.18
CA VAL A 75 2.17 10.19 46.27
C VAL A 75 2.55 11.01 47.51
N GLU A 76 3.82 11.05 47.87
CA GLU A 76 4.30 11.85 49.01
C GLU A 76 4.04 13.35 48.83
N LEU A 77 4.23 13.87 47.61
CA LEU A 77 3.92 15.26 47.27
C LEU A 77 2.41 15.53 47.30
N GLU A 78 1.58 14.57 46.86
CA GLU A 78 0.11 14.68 46.91
C GLU A 78 -0.38 14.72 48.36
N ASP A 79 0.17 13.88 49.23
CA ASP A 79 -0.14 13.87 50.67
C ASP A 79 0.29 15.18 51.36
N ARG A 80 1.46 15.72 51.00
CA ARG A 80 1.92 17.03 51.49
C ARG A 80 1.00 18.16 51.04
N TYR A 81 0.60 18.15 49.76
CA TYR A 81 -0.33 19.15 49.24
C TYR A 81 -1.70 19.06 49.91
N ALA A 82 -2.23 17.86 50.14
CA ALA A 82 -3.49 17.65 50.84
C ALA A 82 -3.48 18.19 52.28
N ARG A 83 -2.32 18.13 52.96
CA ARG A 83 -2.15 18.65 54.33
C ARG A 83 -1.98 20.17 54.38
N THR A 84 -1.23 20.76 53.45
CA THR A 84 -0.80 22.16 53.54
C THR A 84 -1.63 23.12 52.66
N GLY A 85 -2.19 22.64 51.55
CA GLY A 85 -2.95 23.47 50.59
C GLY A 85 -2.11 24.54 49.86
N ASP A 86 -0.78 24.42 49.90
CA ASP A 86 0.15 25.43 49.36
C ASP A 86 0.12 25.49 47.81
N PRO A 87 -0.11 26.67 47.20
CA PRO A 87 -0.02 26.86 45.76
C PRO A 87 1.32 26.48 45.13
N ALA A 88 2.44 26.61 45.86
CA ALA A 88 3.77 26.24 45.34
C ALA A 88 3.91 24.72 45.13
N LEU A 89 3.29 23.92 46.01
CA LEU A 89 3.25 22.45 45.89
C LEU A 89 2.45 22.00 44.65
N ARG A 90 1.46 22.79 44.19
CA ARG A 90 0.71 22.49 42.97
C ARG A 90 1.61 22.49 41.73
N ALA A 91 2.51 23.48 41.61
CA ALA A 91 3.44 23.55 40.49
C ALA A 91 4.44 22.38 40.51
N LEU A 92 4.93 22.01 41.70
CA LEU A 92 5.80 20.86 41.89
C LEU A 92 5.10 19.54 41.55
N LEU A 93 3.82 19.39 41.90
CA LEU A 93 3.01 18.22 41.53
C LEU A 93 2.84 18.09 40.02
N GLU A 94 2.57 19.19 39.32
CA GLU A 94 2.50 19.19 37.86
C GLU A 94 3.84 18.81 37.22
N GLN A 95 4.95 19.32 37.76
CA GLN A 95 6.28 18.94 37.31
C GLN A 95 6.57 17.45 37.56
N GLN A 96 6.20 16.93 38.73
CA GLN A 96 6.43 15.52 39.06
C GLN A 96 5.58 14.59 38.20
N LYS A 97 4.33 14.94 37.91
CA LYS A 97 3.47 14.20 36.95
C LYS A 97 4.13 14.10 35.58
N ARG A 98 4.69 15.22 35.07
CA ARG A 98 5.45 15.22 33.81
C ARG A 98 6.69 14.34 33.90
N ASN A 99 7.40 14.35 35.03
CA ASN A 99 8.57 13.50 35.25
C ASN A 99 8.19 12.01 35.18
N VAL A 100 7.12 11.59 35.86
CA VAL A 100 6.60 10.20 35.84
C VAL A 100 6.21 9.78 34.41
N ASP A 101 5.52 10.64 33.66
CA ASP A 101 5.14 10.32 32.29
C ASP A 101 6.35 10.23 31.35
N ASN A 102 7.33 11.12 31.52
CA ASN A 102 8.57 11.13 30.74
C ASN A 102 9.43 9.89 31.05
N THR A 103 9.58 9.52 32.32
CA THR A 103 10.32 8.31 32.72
C THR A 103 9.62 7.06 32.17
N ARG A 104 8.31 6.94 32.35
CA ARG A 104 7.49 5.85 31.79
C ARG A 104 7.67 5.75 30.27
N ARG A 105 7.56 6.85 29.54
CA ARG A 105 7.76 6.88 28.09
C ARG A 105 9.16 6.41 27.70
N ARG A 106 10.20 6.95 28.34
CA ARG A 106 11.60 6.59 28.09
C ARG A 106 11.85 5.11 28.32
N LEU A 107 11.33 4.54 29.42
CA LEU A 107 11.48 3.12 29.75
C LEU A 107 10.74 2.23 28.75
N ARG A 108 9.52 2.60 28.34
CA ARG A 108 8.78 1.89 27.27
C ARG A 108 9.53 1.93 25.94
N GLU A 109 10.10 3.07 25.58
CA GLU A 109 10.93 3.20 24.37
C GLU A 109 12.20 2.36 24.44
N ARG A 110 12.89 2.34 25.59
CA ARG A 110 14.06 1.48 25.85
C ARG A 110 13.70 0.02 25.69
N ARG A 111 12.65 -0.45 26.36
CA ARG A 111 12.18 -1.84 26.28
C ARG A 111 11.82 -2.24 24.85
N ARG A 112 11.13 -1.36 24.12
CA ARG A 112 10.77 -1.60 22.72
C ARG A 112 12.01 -1.71 21.81
N LYS A 113 13.05 -0.92 22.06
CA LYS A 113 14.32 -1.00 21.32
C LYS A 113 15.03 -2.33 21.59
N GLU A 114 15.08 -2.78 22.84
CA GLU A 114 15.65 -4.09 23.23
C GLU A 114 14.94 -5.23 22.51
N ILE A 115 13.61 -5.31 22.61
CA ILE A 115 12.82 -6.36 21.96
C ILE A 115 13.06 -6.38 20.44
N ARG A 116 13.13 -5.21 19.81
CA ARG A 116 13.41 -5.12 18.37
C ARG A 116 14.82 -5.58 18.02
N ARG A 117 15.80 -5.27 18.86
CA ARG A 117 17.19 -5.71 18.67
C ARG A 117 17.28 -7.23 18.79
N ASP A 118 16.66 -7.79 19.82
CA ASP A 118 16.68 -9.22 20.09
C ASP A 118 15.89 -9.99 19.02
N PHE A 119 14.74 -9.46 18.59
CA PHE A 119 14.00 -9.98 17.44
C PHE A 119 14.87 -9.99 16.17
N SER A 120 15.55 -8.87 15.87
CA SER A 120 16.36 -8.79 14.64
C SER A 120 17.50 -9.82 14.66
N ARG A 121 18.11 -10.06 15.82
CA ARG A 121 19.17 -11.09 15.98
C ARG A 121 18.60 -12.49 15.86
N LYS A 122 17.53 -12.82 16.59
CA LYS A 122 16.91 -14.15 16.60
C LYS A 122 16.29 -14.51 15.26
N GLN A 123 15.57 -13.58 14.64
CA GLN A 123 14.92 -13.81 13.35
C GLN A 123 15.95 -14.03 12.24
N ALA A 124 17.08 -13.32 12.26
CA ALA A 124 18.16 -13.55 11.31
C ALA A 124 18.71 -14.98 11.40
N VAL A 125 18.92 -15.50 12.61
CA VAL A 125 19.36 -16.89 12.81
C VAL A 125 18.32 -17.88 12.28
N ILE A 126 17.06 -17.70 12.64
CA ILE A 126 15.95 -18.55 12.16
C ILE A 126 15.88 -18.56 10.63
N ASP A 127 16.04 -17.39 9.99
CA ASP A 127 15.96 -17.28 8.54
C ASP A 127 17.19 -17.93 7.85
N ILE A 128 18.38 -17.87 8.47
CA ILE A 128 19.58 -18.59 7.99
C ILE A 128 19.40 -20.10 8.15
N GLU A 129 18.95 -20.57 9.31
CA GLU A 129 18.68 -21.99 9.56
C GLU A 129 17.67 -22.54 8.55
N ARG A 130 16.61 -21.78 8.24
CA ARG A 130 15.66 -22.13 7.17
C ARG A 130 16.28 -22.23 5.79
N GLN A 131 17.23 -21.36 5.47
CA GLN A 131 17.96 -21.43 4.20
C GLN A 131 18.78 -22.71 4.13
N LEU A 132 19.46 -23.06 5.22
CA LEU A 132 20.27 -24.28 5.33
C LEU A 132 19.43 -25.56 5.28
N THR A 133 18.19 -25.53 5.78
CA THR A 133 17.26 -26.68 5.69
C THR A 133 16.56 -26.79 4.33
N GLY A 134 16.82 -25.87 3.39
CA GLY A 134 16.50 -26.06 1.98
C GLY A 134 15.21 -25.42 1.49
N GLY A 135 14.52 -24.57 2.26
CA GLY A 135 13.40 -23.81 1.67
C GLY A 135 12.74 -22.72 2.51
N ALA A 136 12.23 -21.73 1.78
CA ALA A 136 11.71 -20.47 2.31
C ALA A 136 10.28 -20.59 2.84
N VAL A 137 9.52 -21.52 2.27
CA VAL A 137 8.09 -21.74 2.51
C VAL A 137 7.87 -23.21 2.87
N ASN A 138 8.70 -23.74 3.76
CA ASN A 138 8.61 -25.14 4.18
C ASN A 138 7.72 -25.32 5.42
N ASP A 139 7.36 -24.23 6.10
CA ASP A 139 6.61 -24.26 7.35
C ASP A 139 5.10 -23.99 7.12
N GLU A 140 4.22 -24.72 7.82
CA GLU A 140 2.77 -24.53 7.74
C GLU A 140 2.30 -23.08 8.00
N PRO A 141 2.88 -22.31 8.94
CA PRO A 141 2.52 -20.90 9.11
C PRO A 141 2.78 -20.05 7.85
N ALA A 142 3.83 -20.37 7.09
CA ALA A 142 4.12 -19.66 5.84
C ALA A 142 3.10 -20.02 4.76
N ARG A 143 2.73 -21.30 4.65
CA ARG A 143 1.65 -21.76 3.76
C ARG A 143 0.32 -21.12 4.12
N GLU A 144 0.02 -21.03 5.42
CA GLU A 144 -1.23 -20.45 5.91
C GLU A 144 -1.36 -18.96 5.59
N VAL A 145 -0.26 -18.21 5.64
CA VAL A 145 -0.24 -16.81 5.19
C VAL A 145 -0.56 -16.72 3.69
N LEU A 146 -0.01 -17.60 2.86
CA LEU A 146 -0.31 -17.63 1.43
C LEU A 146 -1.79 -17.96 1.16
N ARG A 147 -2.36 -18.94 1.89
CA ARG A 147 -3.79 -19.29 1.80
C ARG A 147 -4.68 -18.13 2.25
N LYS A 148 -4.45 -17.56 3.43
CA LYS A 148 -5.36 -16.58 4.06
C LYS A 148 -5.20 -15.16 3.55
N GLU A 149 -3.96 -14.65 3.44
CA GLU A 149 -3.75 -13.25 3.04
C GLU A 149 -3.88 -13.03 1.54
N PHE A 150 -3.48 -14.02 0.73
CA PHE A 150 -3.45 -13.90 -0.72
C PHE A 150 -4.55 -14.72 -1.42
N ALA A 151 -5.34 -15.50 -0.68
CA ALA A 151 -6.33 -16.43 -1.24
C ALA A 151 -5.72 -17.33 -2.33
N MET A 152 -4.46 -17.72 -2.12
CA MET A 152 -3.65 -18.41 -3.11
C MET A 152 -4.12 -19.88 -3.25
N PRO A 153 -4.48 -20.36 -4.45
CA PRO A 153 -4.78 -21.76 -4.70
C PRO A 153 -3.62 -22.69 -4.34
N PRO A 154 -3.88 -23.97 -3.99
CA PRO A 154 -2.82 -24.91 -3.61
C PRO A 154 -1.75 -25.10 -4.68
N GLU A 155 -2.12 -25.01 -5.97
CA GLU A 155 -1.20 -25.12 -7.11
C GLU A 155 -0.21 -23.94 -7.15
N GLN A 156 -0.69 -22.72 -6.85
CA GLN A 156 0.16 -21.53 -6.73
C GLN A 156 1.08 -21.62 -5.50
N ILE A 157 0.57 -22.12 -4.37
CA ILE A 157 1.38 -22.31 -3.15
C ILE A 157 2.50 -23.32 -3.41
N PHE A 158 2.17 -24.44 -4.05
CA PHE A 158 3.15 -25.47 -4.41
C PHE A 158 4.22 -24.94 -5.37
N LEU A 159 3.83 -24.12 -6.34
CA LEU A 159 4.78 -23.43 -7.23
C LEU A 159 5.74 -22.54 -6.44
N VAL A 160 5.21 -21.69 -5.57
CA VAL A 160 6.03 -20.81 -4.71
C VAL A 160 6.96 -21.64 -3.83
N GLU A 161 6.45 -22.67 -3.17
CA GLU A 161 7.24 -23.53 -2.30
C GLU A 161 8.43 -24.16 -3.03
N THR A 162 8.19 -24.75 -4.21
CA THR A 162 9.25 -25.42 -4.99
C THR A 162 10.27 -24.44 -5.58
N PHE A 163 9.83 -23.25 -6.00
CA PHE A 163 10.72 -22.23 -6.57
C PHE A 163 11.61 -21.58 -5.51
N PHE A 164 11.10 -21.38 -4.30
CA PHE A 164 11.84 -20.78 -3.20
C PHE A 164 12.54 -21.84 -2.31
N THR A 165 13.13 -22.85 -2.95
CA THR A 165 14.02 -23.83 -2.31
C THR A 165 15.49 -23.46 -2.50
N TRP A 166 16.34 -23.79 -1.53
CA TRP A 166 17.80 -23.57 -1.60
C TRP A 166 18.54 -24.90 -1.70
N PRO A 167 19.72 -24.93 -2.33
CA PRO A 167 20.61 -26.09 -2.28
C PRO A 167 21.03 -26.36 -0.83
N THR A 168 20.83 -27.60 -0.37
CA THR A 168 21.23 -28.05 0.98
C THR A 168 22.60 -28.74 0.99
N SER A 169 23.13 -29.06 -0.19
CA SER A 169 24.40 -29.74 -0.40
C SER A 169 25.09 -29.13 -1.63
N ASP A 170 26.41 -29.34 -1.71
CA ASP A 170 27.23 -28.95 -2.86
C ASP A 170 27.22 -30.00 -3.99
N SER A 171 26.28 -30.96 -3.94
CA SER A 171 26.12 -32.03 -4.92
C SER A 171 25.38 -31.53 -6.16
N LEU A 172 25.93 -31.81 -7.34
CA LEU A 172 25.28 -31.46 -8.61
C LEU A 172 23.96 -32.21 -8.80
N GLU A 173 23.91 -33.47 -8.37
CA GLU A 173 22.72 -34.32 -8.44
C GLU A 173 21.57 -33.73 -7.62
N ASP A 174 21.83 -33.27 -6.40
CA ASP A 174 20.81 -32.67 -5.53
C ASP A 174 20.29 -31.34 -6.11
N GLU A 175 21.17 -30.55 -6.72
CA GLU A 175 20.78 -29.32 -7.41
C GLU A 175 19.90 -29.62 -8.64
N TRP A 176 20.23 -30.67 -9.40
CA TRP A 176 19.43 -31.14 -10.54
C TRP A 176 18.06 -31.63 -10.09
N VAL A 177 17.99 -32.43 -9.02
CA VAL A 177 16.73 -32.90 -8.44
C VAL A 177 15.85 -31.71 -8.02
N ARG A 178 16.43 -30.71 -7.35
CA ARG A 178 15.71 -29.48 -6.95
C ARG A 178 15.16 -28.73 -8.18
N ARG A 179 15.98 -28.52 -9.21
CA ARG A 179 15.56 -27.84 -10.46
C ARG A 179 14.47 -28.62 -11.20
N ASN A 180 14.60 -29.94 -11.27
CA ASN A 180 13.60 -30.80 -11.90
C ASN A 180 12.27 -30.73 -11.15
N LYS A 181 12.29 -30.73 -9.81
CA LYS A 181 11.09 -30.55 -8.99
C LYS A 181 10.40 -29.21 -9.24
N ALA A 182 11.16 -28.10 -9.33
CA ALA A 182 10.60 -26.79 -9.67
C ALA A 182 10.02 -26.77 -11.10
N THR A 183 10.70 -27.41 -12.06
CA THR A 183 10.21 -27.50 -13.45
C THR A 183 8.91 -28.32 -13.54
N ALA A 184 8.82 -29.41 -12.79
CA ALA A 184 7.58 -30.21 -12.70
C ALA A 184 6.42 -29.40 -12.09
N ALA A 185 6.68 -28.65 -11.02
CA ALA A 185 5.69 -27.77 -10.40
C ALA A 185 5.22 -26.65 -11.35
N ALA A 186 6.15 -26.04 -12.11
CA ALA A 186 5.81 -25.06 -13.14
C ALA A 186 4.92 -25.67 -14.23
N THR A 187 5.25 -26.88 -14.68
CA THR A 187 4.48 -27.60 -15.70
C THR A 187 3.06 -27.90 -15.21
N GLN A 188 2.92 -28.36 -13.97
CA GLN A 188 1.62 -28.59 -13.34
C GLN A 188 0.80 -27.28 -13.26
N TYR A 189 1.47 -26.19 -12.89
CA TYR A 189 0.84 -24.88 -12.77
C TYR A 189 0.36 -24.30 -14.10
N CYS A 190 1.10 -24.51 -15.19
CA CYS A 190 0.68 -24.05 -16.52
C CYS A 190 -0.67 -24.64 -16.97
N GLY A 191 -1.08 -25.79 -16.42
CA GLY A 191 -2.42 -26.37 -16.64
C GLY A 191 -3.52 -25.76 -15.77
N PHE A 192 -3.17 -25.00 -14.74
CA PHE A 192 -4.12 -24.38 -13.82
C PHE A 192 -4.71 -23.09 -14.40
N ARG A 193 -6.03 -22.98 -14.40
CA ARG A 193 -6.74 -21.80 -14.92
C ARG A 193 -6.94 -20.76 -13.82
N GLU A 194 -6.07 -19.75 -13.78
CA GLU A 194 -6.14 -18.62 -12.84
C GLU A 194 -7.28 -17.63 -13.12
N GLY A 195 -8.52 -18.08 -13.28
CA GLY A 195 -9.65 -17.18 -13.54
C GLY A 195 -9.46 -16.24 -14.76
N GLY A 196 -10.39 -15.33 -14.99
CA GLY A 196 -10.26 -14.30 -16.04
C GLY A 196 -9.61 -13.02 -15.49
N PRO A 197 -9.28 -12.04 -16.35
CA PRO A 197 -8.82 -10.72 -15.91
C PRO A 197 -9.77 -10.18 -14.83
N LEU A 198 -9.20 -9.75 -13.70
CA LEU A 198 -9.95 -9.19 -12.57
C LEU A 198 -10.88 -8.08 -13.09
N ARG A 199 -12.16 -8.41 -13.29
CA ARG A 199 -13.19 -7.43 -13.68
C ARG A 199 -13.47 -6.54 -12.49
N GLY A 200 -12.63 -5.52 -12.33
CA GLY A 200 -12.79 -4.49 -11.32
C GLY A 200 -12.60 -4.98 -9.89
N ARG A 201 -12.35 -4.01 -9.00
CA ARG A 201 -12.34 -4.20 -7.55
C ARG A 201 -13.67 -4.83 -7.11
N PRO A 202 -13.68 -6.01 -6.48
CA PRO A 202 -14.89 -6.52 -5.83
C PRO A 202 -15.39 -5.49 -4.83
N LYS A 203 -16.69 -5.16 -4.85
CA LYS A 203 -17.30 -4.45 -3.73
C LYS A 203 -17.03 -5.30 -2.48
N ARG A 204 -16.45 -4.70 -1.44
CA ARG A 204 -16.33 -5.37 -0.14
C ARG A 204 -17.73 -5.88 0.26
N PRO A 205 -17.87 -7.14 0.70
CA PRO A 205 -19.11 -7.57 1.34
C PRO A 205 -19.33 -6.66 2.55
N ALA A 206 -20.56 -6.17 2.70
CA ALA A 206 -20.98 -5.50 3.92
C ALA A 206 -20.80 -6.50 5.07
N SER A 207 -20.25 -6.04 6.20
CA SER A 207 -20.22 -6.84 7.41
C SER A 207 -21.66 -7.08 7.87
N ASP A 208 -22.02 -8.34 8.06
CA ASP A 208 -23.21 -8.75 8.77
C ASP A 208 -22.98 -8.47 10.26
N ASP A 209 -23.21 -7.21 10.66
CA ASP A 209 -23.39 -6.85 12.06
C ASP A 209 -24.76 -6.18 12.13
N GLU A 210 -25.79 -7.02 12.34
CA GLU A 210 -27.14 -6.56 12.62
C GLU A 210 -27.14 -5.87 13.98
N THR A 211 -27.04 -4.54 13.97
CA THR A 211 -27.54 -3.71 15.06
C THR A 211 -28.67 -2.86 14.52
N GLN A 212 -29.87 -3.09 15.07
CA GLN A 212 -31.08 -2.35 14.78
C GLN A 212 -30.86 -0.85 14.99
N VAL A 213 -30.87 -0.08 13.91
CA VAL A 213 -30.98 1.38 13.95
C VAL A 213 -32.10 1.79 13.00
N ALA A 214 -33.04 2.55 13.54
CA ALA A 214 -34.29 2.97 12.91
C ALA A 214 -34.12 3.63 11.53
N ASP A 215 -35.14 3.43 10.70
CA ASP A 215 -35.25 3.94 9.34
C ASP A 215 -35.06 5.47 9.24
N PRO A 216 -34.18 5.96 8.35
CA PRO A 216 -34.14 7.38 8.00
C PRO A 216 -35.31 7.73 7.04
N PRO A 217 -35.85 8.96 7.09
CA PRO A 217 -37.08 9.31 6.40
C PRO A 217 -36.88 9.34 4.88
N ALA A 218 -37.93 8.91 4.18
CA ALA A 218 -38.02 8.81 2.73
C ALA A 218 -37.55 10.11 2.03
N LYS A 219 -36.48 10.00 1.23
CA LYS A 219 -36.10 11.04 0.28
C LYS A 219 -37.21 11.21 -0.75
N LYS A 220 -37.81 12.40 -0.73
CA LYS A 220 -38.79 12.91 -1.70
C LYS A 220 -38.37 12.54 -3.14
N GLN A 221 -39.21 11.75 -3.80
CA GLN A 221 -39.19 11.61 -5.26
C GLN A 221 -39.36 13.01 -5.86
N LYS A 222 -38.29 13.55 -6.47
CA LYS A 222 -38.43 14.70 -7.38
C LYS A 222 -39.16 14.21 -8.62
N THR A 223 -40.43 14.58 -8.71
CA THR A 223 -41.24 14.54 -9.92
C THR A 223 -40.44 15.16 -11.06
N GLN A 224 -40.08 14.35 -12.05
CA GLN A 224 -39.54 14.84 -13.31
C GLN A 224 -40.67 15.52 -14.08
N LYS A 225 -40.79 16.85 -13.93
CA LYS A 225 -41.48 17.66 -14.93
C LYS A 225 -40.64 17.61 -16.20
N ARG A 226 -41.19 17.06 -17.28
CA ARG A 226 -40.63 17.14 -18.64
C ARG A 226 -40.29 18.62 -18.93
N PRO A 227 -39.02 18.97 -19.21
CA PRO A 227 -38.69 20.31 -19.65
C PRO A 227 -39.34 20.57 -21.01
N THR A 228 -39.96 21.73 -21.18
CA THR A 228 -40.43 22.24 -22.47
C THR A 228 -39.24 22.28 -23.45
N VAL A 229 -39.47 21.98 -24.73
CA VAL A 229 -38.44 21.86 -25.78
C VAL A 229 -37.47 23.06 -25.79
N SER A 230 -37.99 24.27 -25.57
CA SER A 230 -37.22 25.51 -25.46
C SER A 230 -36.22 25.56 -24.29
N ALA A 231 -36.53 24.91 -23.16
CA ALA A 231 -35.62 24.85 -22.01
C ALA A 231 -34.46 23.86 -22.23
N TRP A 232 -34.63 22.86 -23.12
CA TRP A 232 -33.58 21.93 -23.49
C TRP A 232 -32.64 22.54 -24.55
N GLU A 233 -33.20 23.29 -25.50
CA GLU A 233 -32.45 24.06 -26.49
C GLU A 233 -31.56 25.13 -25.84
N ASN A 234 -32.10 25.87 -24.86
CA ASN A 234 -31.32 26.85 -24.08
C ASN A 234 -30.20 26.20 -23.26
N LYS A 235 -30.43 24.99 -22.71
CA LYS A 235 -29.39 24.23 -22.01
C LYS A 235 -28.32 23.72 -22.97
N LEU A 236 -28.70 23.26 -24.16
CA LEU A 236 -27.75 22.86 -25.19
C LEU A 236 -26.90 24.05 -25.68
N ALA A 237 -27.49 25.22 -25.83
CA ALA A 237 -26.76 26.45 -26.17
C ALA A 237 -25.72 26.80 -25.08
N ALA A 238 -26.13 26.76 -23.81
CA ALA A 238 -25.23 27.01 -22.68
C ALA A 238 -24.09 25.96 -22.57
N ILE A 239 -24.37 24.69 -22.89
CA ILE A 239 -23.33 23.64 -22.90
C ILE A 239 -22.39 23.81 -24.10
N LYS A 240 -22.89 24.22 -25.27
CA LYS A 240 -22.06 24.53 -26.44
C LYS A 240 -21.11 25.69 -26.17
N GLU A 241 -21.55 26.71 -25.42
CA GLU A 241 -20.69 27.81 -24.97
C GLU A 241 -19.56 27.31 -24.05
N LYS A 242 -19.87 26.39 -23.12
CA LYS A 242 -18.88 25.74 -22.24
C LYS A 242 -17.92 24.80 -22.97
N VAL A 243 -18.30 24.29 -24.15
CA VAL A 243 -17.42 23.49 -25.03
C VAL A 243 -16.46 24.39 -25.81
N ALA A 244 -16.91 25.58 -26.23
CA ALA A 244 -16.10 26.54 -26.99
C ALA A 244 -15.21 27.44 -26.12
N ALA A 245 -15.38 27.39 -24.78
CA ALA A 245 -14.59 28.16 -23.83
C ALA A 245 -13.09 27.77 -23.86
N GLU A 246 -12.21 28.72 -23.51
CA GLU A 246 -10.75 28.49 -23.43
C GLU A 246 -10.36 27.34 -22.50
N LYS A 247 -11.20 27.04 -21.51
CA LYS A 247 -11.09 25.88 -20.63
C LYS A 247 -12.39 25.09 -20.71
N PRO A 248 -12.48 24.07 -21.60
CA PRO A 248 -13.73 23.35 -21.79
C PRO A 248 -14.08 22.57 -20.53
N SER A 249 -15.27 22.83 -19.99
CA SER A 249 -15.84 22.09 -18.85
C SER A 249 -16.89 21.07 -19.28
N ALA A 250 -17.08 20.88 -20.59
CA ALA A 250 -17.97 19.90 -21.16
C ALA A 250 -17.30 19.17 -22.33
N CYS A 251 -17.68 17.90 -22.53
CA CYS A 251 -17.19 17.09 -23.64
C CYS A 251 -17.80 17.55 -24.97
N PHE A 252 -16.98 17.90 -25.96
CA PHE A 252 -17.44 18.31 -27.29
C PHE A 252 -18.19 17.21 -28.06
N GLN A 253 -18.02 15.93 -27.68
CA GLN A 253 -18.60 14.79 -28.40
C GLN A 253 -19.91 14.26 -27.81
N CYS A 254 -20.11 14.40 -26.49
CA CYS A 254 -21.32 13.91 -25.81
C CYS A 254 -21.95 14.93 -24.85
N LEU A 255 -21.43 16.16 -24.81
CA LEU A 255 -21.94 17.29 -24.04
C LEU A 255 -22.05 17.05 -22.52
N LYS A 256 -21.36 16.03 -21.99
CA LYS A 256 -21.28 15.77 -20.56
C LYS A 256 -20.40 16.81 -19.87
N GLU A 257 -20.93 17.42 -18.82
CA GLU A 257 -20.23 18.40 -17.99
C GLU A 257 -19.31 17.73 -16.96
N TYR A 258 -18.18 18.39 -16.68
CA TYR A 258 -17.19 18.01 -15.69
C TYR A 258 -16.78 19.24 -14.88
N SER A 259 -16.31 19.02 -13.65
CA SER A 259 -15.83 20.09 -12.78
C SER A 259 -14.53 20.74 -13.28
N ASP A 260 -13.75 20.03 -14.09
CA ASP A 260 -12.43 20.47 -14.55
C ASP A 260 -12.08 19.94 -15.96
N VAL A 261 -11.13 20.61 -16.62
CA VAL A 261 -10.61 20.24 -17.95
C VAL A 261 -9.95 18.85 -17.92
N TYR A 262 -9.36 18.45 -16.79
CA TYR A 262 -8.75 17.13 -16.64
C TYR A 262 -9.80 16.00 -16.66
N GLY A 263 -10.97 16.21 -16.05
CA GLY A 263 -12.12 15.32 -16.12
C GLY A 263 -12.61 15.12 -17.56
N VAL A 264 -12.75 16.22 -18.32
CA VAL A 264 -13.13 16.17 -19.74
C VAL A 264 -12.10 15.39 -20.57
N LYS A 265 -10.80 15.67 -20.36
CA LYS A 265 -9.70 15.00 -21.06
C LYS A 265 -9.64 13.50 -20.78
N ARG A 266 -9.78 13.10 -19.51
CA ARG A 266 -9.80 11.68 -19.13
C ARG A 266 -10.99 10.98 -19.78
N HIS A 267 -12.17 11.60 -19.69
CA HIS A 267 -13.39 11.09 -20.29
C HIS A 267 -13.25 10.89 -21.81
N PHE A 268 -12.75 11.90 -22.52
CA PHE A 268 -12.51 11.82 -23.97
C PHE A 268 -11.56 10.69 -24.34
N LYS A 269 -10.41 10.58 -23.65
CA LYS A 269 -9.43 9.51 -23.87
C LYS A 269 -10.02 8.11 -23.67
N THR A 270 -10.91 7.95 -22.70
CA THR A 270 -11.48 6.64 -22.35
C THR A 270 -12.65 6.21 -23.22
N LEU A 271 -13.50 7.14 -23.66
CA LEU A 271 -14.78 6.79 -24.29
C LEU A 271 -14.89 7.19 -25.75
N HIS A 272 -14.15 8.21 -26.20
CA HIS A 272 -14.37 8.81 -27.52
C HIS A 272 -13.16 8.73 -28.44
N LEU A 273 -11.98 8.48 -27.88
CA LEU A 273 -10.76 8.40 -28.68
C LEU A 273 -10.76 7.22 -29.67
N GLN A 274 -11.45 6.13 -29.32
CA GLN A 274 -11.60 4.95 -30.18
C GLN A 274 -12.63 5.16 -31.30
N ASP A 275 -13.49 6.18 -31.20
CA ASP A 275 -14.55 6.44 -32.18
C ASP A 275 -13.98 6.89 -33.53
N ARG A 276 -12.71 7.36 -33.57
CA ARG A 276 -11.99 7.82 -34.77
C ARG A 276 -12.72 8.89 -35.60
N LYS A 277 -13.72 9.53 -34.99
CA LYS A 277 -14.51 10.60 -35.57
C LYS A 277 -14.76 11.68 -34.53
N CYS A 278 -14.79 12.92 -34.99
CA CYS A 278 -15.25 14.06 -34.21
C CYS A 278 -16.68 14.39 -34.66
N ASN A 279 -17.67 14.12 -33.80
CA ASN A 279 -19.09 14.45 -34.07
C ASN A 279 -19.39 15.96 -33.99
N PHE A 280 -18.45 16.78 -33.53
CA PHE A 280 -18.65 18.23 -33.41
C PHE A 280 -18.20 18.97 -34.67
N CYS A 281 -17.18 18.45 -35.36
CA CYS A 281 -16.68 18.98 -36.62
C CYS A 281 -17.04 18.10 -37.83
N ASP A 282 -17.77 17.01 -37.61
CA ASP A 282 -18.10 15.97 -38.59
C ASP A 282 -16.87 15.45 -39.37
N LEU A 283 -15.73 15.35 -38.67
CA LEU A 283 -14.46 14.90 -39.24
C LEU A 283 -14.17 13.45 -38.86
N SER A 284 -13.98 12.59 -39.86
CA SER A 284 -13.52 11.21 -39.66
C SER A 284 -12.01 11.12 -39.92
N LEU A 285 -11.27 10.53 -39.00
CA LEU A 285 -9.80 10.48 -39.03
C LEU A 285 -9.31 9.03 -38.99
N GLN A 286 -8.29 8.71 -39.78
CA GLN A 286 -7.82 7.32 -39.95
C GLN A 286 -7.12 6.74 -38.72
N HIS A 287 -6.47 7.57 -37.89
CA HIS A 287 -5.74 7.12 -36.70
C HIS A 287 -6.07 7.94 -35.45
N GLU A 288 -6.01 7.28 -34.29
CA GLU A 288 -6.22 7.89 -32.96
C GLU A 288 -5.28 9.07 -32.69
N MET A 289 -4.04 9.01 -33.19
CA MET A 289 -3.08 10.10 -33.05
C MET A 289 -3.56 11.39 -33.72
N HIS A 290 -4.18 11.29 -34.91
CA HIS A 290 -4.75 12.44 -35.60
C HIS A 290 -5.96 13.00 -34.87
N LEU A 291 -6.80 12.14 -34.27
CA LEU A 291 -7.94 12.58 -33.46
C LEU A 291 -7.49 13.26 -32.16
N ARG A 292 -6.41 12.77 -31.52
CA ARG A 292 -5.81 13.46 -30.36
C ARG A 292 -5.31 14.85 -30.72
N ARG A 293 -4.63 14.97 -31.86
CA ARG A 293 -4.10 16.26 -32.34
C ARG A 293 -5.23 17.21 -32.73
N HIS A 294 -6.25 16.73 -33.43
CA HIS A 294 -7.45 17.49 -33.75
C HIS A 294 -8.16 18.00 -32.48
N ALA A 295 -8.32 17.16 -31.45
CA ALA A 295 -8.93 17.57 -30.19
C ALA A 295 -8.09 18.63 -29.43
N GLN A 296 -6.77 18.63 -29.59
CA GLN A 296 -5.89 19.66 -29.04
C GLN A 296 -5.99 20.97 -29.82
N ASP A 297 -5.84 20.89 -31.15
CA ASP A 297 -5.69 22.06 -32.00
C ASP A 297 -7.03 22.79 -32.22
N VAL A 298 -8.12 22.04 -32.36
CA VAL A 298 -9.46 22.58 -32.68
C VAL A 298 -10.32 22.77 -31.42
N HIS A 299 -10.27 21.82 -30.48
CA HIS A 299 -11.09 21.86 -29.27
C HIS A 299 -10.32 22.26 -28.00
N ARG A 300 -9.06 22.70 -28.15
CA ARG A 300 -8.20 23.24 -27.07
C ARG A 300 -8.12 22.34 -25.83
N LEU A 301 -8.31 21.03 -26.01
CA LEU A 301 -8.09 20.05 -24.95
C LEU A 301 -6.59 19.79 -24.81
N LEU A 302 -5.93 20.66 -24.04
CA LEU A 302 -4.51 20.58 -23.74
C LEU A 302 -4.13 19.15 -23.28
N THR A 303 -3.36 18.45 -24.11
CA THR A 303 -2.76 17.16 -23.74
C THR A 303 -1.58 17.28 -22.82
#